data_AF-A0A1E7IAC6-F1
#
_entry.id   AF-A0A1E7IAC6-F1
#
_cell.length_a   1.000
_cell.length_b   1.000
_cell.length_c   1.000
_cell.angle_alpha   90.00
_cell.angle_beta   90.00
_cell.angle_gamma   90.00
#
_symmetry.space_group_name_H-M   'P 1'
#
loop_
_entity.id
_entity.type
_entity.pdbx_description
1 polymer ?
#
loop_
_entity_poly.entity_id
_entity_poly.type
_entity_poly.pdbx_seq_one_letter_code
_entity_poly.pdbx_strand_id
1 'polypeptide(L)' 'MQKNDDVYLLATDQLGSILTIADMAGNSLQEVLYGSFGRKIQNSNPDHDLYLGLAAGLHDKDIGWSTG' A
#
# COMPACT_ATOMS: atom_id res chain seq x y z
N MET A 1 -9.86 6.12 -2.94
CA MET A 1 -10.17 5.57 -1.61
C MET A 1 -10.45 6.72 -0.67
N GLN A 2 -11.57 6.70 0.07
CA GLN A 2 -11.80 7.67 1.13
C GLN A 2 -11.42 7.05 2.48
N LYS A 3 -10.68 7.80 3.31
CA LYS A 3 -10.37 7.42 4.70
C LYS A 3 -10.54 8.70 5.54
N ASN A 4 -11.44 8.65 6.51
CA ASN A 4 -11.90 9.85 7.21
C ASN A 4 -12.39 10.92 6.19
N ASP A 5 -11.87 12.14 6.28
CA ASP A 5 -12.18 13.25 5.38
C ASP A 5 -11.21 13.35 4.18
N ASP A 6 -10.21 12.47 4.10
CA ASP A 6 -9.23 12.46 3.02
C ASP A 6 -9.62 11.50 1.90
N VAL A 7 -9.38 11.94 0.66
CA VAL A 7 -9.52 11.12 -0.55
C VAL A 7 -8.16 10.90 -1.16
N TYR A 8 -7.84 9.63 -1.39
CA TYR A 8 -6.60 9.19 -1.99
C TYR A 8 -6.84 8.57 -3.37
N LEU A 9 -5.96 8.91 -4.30
CA LEU A 9 -5.83 8.28 -5.61
C LEU A 9 -4.91 7.07 -5.47
N LEU A 10 -5.33 5.93 -6.03
CA LEU A 10 -4.56 4.69 -5.99
C LEU A 10 -4.15 4.30 -7.41
N ALA A 11 -2.85 4.14 -7.64
CA ALA A 11 -2.35 3.50 -8.86
C ALA A 11 -2.11 2.02 -8.58
N THR A 12 -2.66 1.15 -9.43
CA THR A 12 -2.55 -0.30 -9.27
C THR A 12 -1.90 -0.96 -10.48
N ASP A 13 -1.22 -2.09 -10.26
CA ASP A 13 -0.87 -3.00 -11.35
C ASP A 13 -2.10 -3.77 -11.88
N GLN A 14 -1.89 -4.62 -12.89
CA GLN A 14 -2.96 -5.44 -13.49
C GLN A 14 -3.57 -6.48 -12.54
N LEU A 15 -2.93 -6.77 -11.41
CA LEU A 15 -3.39 -7.72 -10.39
C LEU A 15 -4.09 -7.00 -9.23
N GLY A 16 -4.14 -5.66 -9.24
CA GLY A 16 -4.73 -4.86 -8.19
C GLY A 16 -3.78 -4.55 -7.03
N SER A 17 -2.47 -4.77 -7.17
CA SER A 17 -1.47 -4.33 -6.19
C SER A 17 -1.31 -2.82 -6.24
N ILE A 18 -1.41 -2.14 -5.09
CA ILE A 18 -1.27 -0.68 -5.02
C ILE A 18 0.21 -0.30 -5.11
N LEU A 19 0.60 0.35 -6.19
CA LEU A 19 1.96 0.82 -6.46
C LEU A 19 2.19 2.23 -5.92
N THR A 20 1.17 3.08 -5.97
CA THR A 20 1.27 4.49 -5.56
C THR A 20 -0.01 4.93 -4.86
N ILE A 21 0.15 5.71 -3.80
CA ILE A 21 -0.90 6.49 -3.16
C ILE A 21 -0.59 7.97 -3.41
N ALA A 22 -1.56 8.70 -3.94
CA ALA A 22 -1.45 10.14 -4.16
C ALA A 22 -2.61 10.90 -3.52
N ASP A 23 -2.40 12.18 -3.22
CA ASP A 23 -3.47 13.09 -2.84
C ASP A 23 -4.36 13.47 -4.05
N MET A 24 -5.42 14.23 -3.81
CA MET A 24 -6.31 14.72 -4.87
C MET A 24 -5.66 15.74 -5.81
N ALA A 25 -4.52 16.32 -5.44
CA ALA A 25 -3.73 17.18 -6.31
C ALA A 25 -2.77 16.38 -7.21
N GLY A 26 -2.68 15.05 -7.03
CA GLY A 26 -1.81 14.17 -7.78
C GLY A 26 -0.39 14.07 -7.21
N ASN A 27 -0.13 14.61 -6.02
CA ASN A 27 1.17 14.46 -5.37
C ASN A 27 1.31 13.05 -4.79
N SER A 28 2.40 12.38 -5.14
CA SER A 28 2.74 11.05 -4.60
C SER A 28 3.03 11.15 -3.10
N LEU A 29 2.22 10.47 -2.28
CA LEU A 29 2.38 10.39 -0.83
C LEU A 29 3.18 9.15 -0.43
N GLN A 30 3.09 8.10 -1.24
CA GLN A 30 3.77 6.83 -1.04
C GLN A 30 3.90 6.06 -2.36
N GLU A 31 5.05 5.44 -2.57
CA GLU A 31 5.34 4.52 -3.67
C GLU A 31 5.91 3.21 -3.12
N VAL A 32 5.41 2.11 -3.65
CA VAL A 32 5.80 0.76 -3.24
C VAL A 32 6.24 -0.02 -4.46
N LEU A 33 7.45 -0.58 -4.39
CA LEU A 33 7.95 -1.52 -5.37
C LEU A 33 7.75 -2.93 -4.85
N TYR A 34 7.03 -3.77 -5.60
CA TYR A 34 6.90 -5.18 -5.30
C TYR A 34 7.84 -6.02 -6.17
N GLY A 35 8.37 -7.08 -5.58
CA GLY A 35 9.00 -8.16 -6.34
C GLY A 35 7.96 -9.02 -7.04
N SER A 36 8.42 -9.90 -7.93
CA SER A 36 7.57 -10.81 -8.72
C SER A 36 6.65 -11.72 -7.90
N PHE A 37 6.92 -11.90 -6.61
CA PHE A 37 6.11 -12.70 -5.68
C PHE A 37 5.27 -11.85 -4.71
N GLY A 38 5.09 -10.55 -4.97
CA GLY A 38 4.28 -9.66 -4.13
C GLY A 38 4.96 -9.18 -2.84
N ARG A 39 6.26 -9.45 -2.66
CA ARG A 39 7.03 -8.93 -1.52
C ARG A 39 7.38 -7.46 -1.76
N LYS A 40 7.10 -6.58 -0.78
CA LYS A 40 7.60 -5.19 -0.79
C LYS A 40 9.14 -5.21 -0.83
N ILE A 41 9.74 -4.68 -1.90
CA ILE A 41 11.18 -4.46 -2.05
C ILE A 41 11.54 -3.07 -1.52
N GLN A 42 10.67 -2.08 -1.78
CA GLN A 42 10.87 -0.71 -1.36
C GLN A 42 9.54 -0.05 -0.99
N ASN A 43 9.58 0.86 -0.03
CA ASN A 43 8.49 1.74 0.35
C ASN A 43 9.08 3.14 0.59
N SER A 44 8.63 4.14 -0.17
CA SER A 44 9.14 5.52 -0.04
C SER A 44 8.68 6.22 1.23
N ASN A 45 7.60 5.73 1.87
CA ASN A 45 7.05 6.31 3.08
C ASN A 45 6.53 5.21 4.04
N PRO A 46 7.43 4.55 4.78
CA PRO A 46 7.08 3.42 5.66
C PRO A 46 6.23 3.82 6.87
N ASP A 47 6.26 5.09 7.28
CA ASP A 47 5.41 5.61 8.36
C ASP A 47 3.98 5.88 7.88
N HIS A 48 3.82 6.10 6.57
CA HIS A 48 2.54 6.23 5.89
C HIS A 48 2.09 4.88 5.32
N ASP A 49 2.24 3.79 6.07
CA ASP A 49 1.68 2.48 5.71
C ASP A 49 0.16 2.55 5.96
N LEU A 50 -0.57 3.18 5.03
CA LEU A 50 -1.99 2.91 4.91
C LEU A 50 -2.11 1.38 4.75
N TYR A 51 -2.88 0.73 5.63
CA TYR A 51 -3.10 -0.72 5.76
C TYR A 51 -3.71 -1.40 4.52
N LEU A 52 -3.23 -1.09 3.32
CA LEU A 52 -3.68 -1.62 2.04
C LEU A 52 -2.47 -2.30 1.39
N GLY A 53 -2.28 -3.57 1.72
CA GLY A 53 -1.33 -4.42 1.02
C GLY A 53 -1.94 -5.03 -0.24
N LEU A 54 -1.09 -5.80 -0.93
CA LEU A 54 -1.31 -6.53 -2.17
C LEU A 54 -2.77 -6.99 -2.41
N ALA A 55 -3.26 -6.76 -3.64
CA ALA A 55 -4.49 -7.34 -4.19
C ALA A 55 -5.74 -7.19 -3.30
N ALA A 56 -6.16 -5.95 -3.00
CA ALA A 56 -7.43 -5.62 -2.31
C ALA A 56 -7.70 -6.36 -0.97
N GLY A 57 -6.72 -7.05 -0.41
CA GLY A 57 -6.78 -7.68 0.89
C GLY A 57 -6.29 -6.70 1.93
N LEU A 58 -7.13 -6.41 2.92
CA LEU A 58 -6.73 -5.71 4.13
C LEU A 58 -5.45 -6.40 4.66
N HIS A 59 -4.31 -5.72 4.58
CA HIS A 59 -3.07 -6.28 5.12
C HIS A 59 -3.14 -6.06 6.61
N ASP A 60 -3.63 -7.07 7.33
CA ASP A 60 -3.56 -7.10 8.76
C ASP A 60 -2.07 -7.12 9.13
N LYS A 61 -1.59 -6.03 9.73
CA LYS A 61 -0.23 -5.90 10.24
C LYS A 61 0.01 -6.87 11.43
N ASP A 62 -1.03 -7.54 11.90
CA ASP A 62 -1.03 -8.47 13.03
C ASP A 62 -0.97 -9.96 12.64
N ILE A 63 0.02 -10.33 11.82
CA ILE A 63 0.56 -11.69 11.89
C ILE A 63 2.05 -11.64 12.14
N GLY A 64 2.38 -11.21 13.35
CA GLY A 64 3.61 -11.64 14.00
C GLY A 64 3.62 -13.17 14.06
N TRP A 65 4.41 -13.79 13.19
CA TRP A 65 4.74 -15.20 13.33
C TRP A 65 5.62 -15.35 14.57
N SER A 66 5.02 -15.64 15.72
CA SER A 66 5.75 -16.15 16.87
C SER A 66 6.09 -17.62 16.60
N THR A 67 7.34 -17.90 16.24
CA THR A 67 7.89 -19.26 16.39
C THR A 67 7.91 -19.59 17.88
N GLY A 68 7.03 -20.51 18.30
CA GLY A 68 7.27 -21.34 19.48
C GLY A 68 8.23 -22.48 19.17
#